data_AF-A0A3R8UG76-F1
#
_entry.id   AF-A0A3R8UG76-F1
#
_cell.length_a   1.000
_cell.length_b   1.000
_cell.length_c   1.000
_cell.angle_alpha   90.00
_cell.angle_beta   90.00
_cell.angle_gamma   90.00
#
_symmetry.space_group_name_H-M   'P 1'
#
loop_
_entity.id
_entity.type
_entity.pdbx_description
1 polymer ?
#
loop_
_entity_poly.entity_id
_entity_poly.type
_entity_poly.pdbx_seq_one_letter_code
_entity_poly.pdbx_strand_id
1 'polypeptide(L)'
;MHKECNGARLSLTVLPAKDETSRTRMDFEKDGQRRTLENPPEMSDYSAVGLACVKDEKGTSYFVVQFGEVEQGCAFCEWFYLYDTNGTALTHSNPPLKDEGDEKSPNNDEYAAMLAKLGITHPEEVDYIED
;
A
#
# COMPACT_ATOMS: atom_id res chain seq x y z
N MET A 1 -7.02 -6.10 9.30
CA MET A 1 -5.66 -6.69 9.36
C MET A 1 -4.64 -5.66 9.91
N HIS A 2 -3.44 -6.05 10.35
CA HIS A 2 -2.37 -5.09 10.69
C HIS A 2 -0.95 -5.66 10.47
N LYS A 3 0.03 -4.79 10.24
CA LYS A 3 1.46 -5.13 10.16
C LYS A 3 2.28 -4.22 11.06
N GLU A 4 3.30 -4.78 11.71
CA GLU A 4 4.25 -4.04 12.54
C GLU A 4 5.63 -3.97 11.88
N CYS A 5 6.22 -2.78 11.89
CA CYS A 5 7.57 -2.49 11.40
C CYS A 5 8.30 -1.58 12.38
N ASN A 6 9.32 -2.12 13.06
CA ASN A 6 10.24 -1.33 13.90
C ASN A 6 9.52 -0.41 14.91
N GLY A 7 8.55 -0.94 15.65
CA GLY A 7 7.79 -0.19 16.66
C GLY A 7 6.69 0.72 16.09
N ALA A 8 6.52 0.78 14.77
CA ALA A 8 5.34 1.34 14.12
C ALA A 8 4.38 0.22 13.71
N ARG A 9 3.08 0.53 13.65
CA ARG A 9 2.02 -0.39 13.25
C ARG A 9 1.10 0.28 12.24
N LEU A 10 0.81 -0.40 11.14
CA LEU A 10 -0.18 0.03 10.16
C LEU A 10 -1.32 -0.99 10.15
N SER A 11 -2.56 -0.51 10.24
CA SER A 11 -3.76 -1.35 10.31
C SER A 11 -4.72 -0.99 9.19
N LEU A 12 -5.25 -2.00 8.50
CA LEU A 12 -6.31 -1.85 7.51
C LEU A 12 -7.63 -2.32 8.13
N THR A 13 -8.66 -1.48 8.05
CA THR A 13 -10.02 -1.78 8.52
C THR A 13 -10.99 -1.62 7.36
N VAL A 14 -11.74 -2.68 7.02
CA VAL A 14 -12.87 -2.57 6.08
C VAL A 14 -13.93 -1.68 6.72
N LEU A 15 -14.35 -0.66 5.99
CA LEU A 15 -15.46 0.21 6.33
C LEU A 15 -16.75 -0.41 5.80
N PRO A 16 -17.89 -0.20 6.48
CA PRO A 16 -19.19 -0.65 5.96
C PRO A 16 -19.38 -0.18 4.53
N ALA A 17 -19.68 -1.12 3.63
CA ALA A 17 -19.87 -0.82 2.22
C ALA A 17 -20.94 0.27 2.06
N LYS A 18 -20.66 1.24 1.20
CA LYS A 18 -21.62 2.23 0.76
C LYS A 18 -21.79 2.02 -0.74
N ASP A 19 -23.02 1.77 -1.18
CA ASP A 19 -23.34 1.57 -2.60
C ASP A 19 -22.52 0.42 -3.24
N GLU A 20 -22.47 -0.75 -2.57
CA GLU A 20 -21.84 -2.00 -3.04
C GLU A 20 -20.30 -1.98 -3.18
N THR A 21 -19.64 -0.87 -2.86
CA THR A 21 -18.16 -0.80 -2.84
C THR A 21 -17.64 -0.70 -1.41
N SER A 22 -16.78 -1.64 -1.03
CA SER A 22 -16.09 -1.67 0.27
C SER A 22 -14.83 -0.82 0.19
N ARG A 23 -14.64 0.00 1.22
CA ARG A 23 -13.49 0.88 1.37
C ARG A 23 -12.70 0.48 2.59
N THR A 24 -11.39 0.70 2.56
CA THR A 24 -10.53 0.47 3.72
C THR A 24 -10.06 1.78 4.32
N ARG A 25 -10.01 1.86 5.65
CA ARG A 25 -9.28 2.90 6.37
C ARG A 25 -7.90 2.40 6.78
N MET A 26 -6.86 3.21 6.54
CA MET A 26 -5.52 3.01 7.06
C MET A 26 -5.31 3.76 8.37
N ASP A 27 -5.05 3.03 9.45
CA ASP A 27 -4.72 3.60 10.76
C ASP A 27 -3.25 3.30 11.08
N PHE A 28 -2.46 4.34 11.35
CA PHE A 28 -1.06 4.26 11.73
C PHE A 28 -0.87 4.54 13.21
N GLU A 29 -0.05 3.74 13.88
CA GLU A 29 0.29 3.87 15.28
C GLU A 29 1.81 3.79 15.50
N LYS A 30 2.35 4.70 16.32
CA LYS A 30 3.75 4.69 16.76
C LYS A 30 3.89 5.47 18.06
N ASP A 31 4.74 4.98 18.98
CA ASP A 31 4.99 5.63 20.27
C ASP A 31 3.71 5.95 21.07
N GLY A 32 2.70 5.07 20.96
CA GLY A 32 1.38 5.22 21.61
C GLY A 32 0.47 6.28 20.98
N GLN A 33 0.88 6.92 19.87
CA GLN A 33 0.05 7.84 19.11
C GLN A 33 -0.55 7.14 17.90
N ARG A 34 -1.87 7.30 17.72
CA ARG A 34 -2.61 6.75 16.58
C ARG A 34 -3.19 7.87 15.71
N ARG A 35 -3.10 7.74 14.40
CA ARG A 35 -3.69 8.64 13.40
C ARG A 35 -4.17 7.89 12.16
N THR A 36 -5.19 8.42 11.51
CA THR A 36 -5.62 7.95 10.19
C THR A 36 -4.65 8.48 9.13
N LEU A 37 -4.28 7.64 8.18
CA LEU A 37 -3.57 8.05 6.97
C LEU A 37 -4.58 8.18 5.82
N GLU A 38 -4.51 9.31 5.12
CA GLU A 38 -5.23 9.46 3.85
C GLU A 38 -4.55 8.63 2.76
N ASN A 39 -5.35 8.11 1.83
CA ASN A 39 -4.81 7.48 0.63
C ASN A 39 -4.06 8.53 -0.21
N PRO A 40 -3.00 8.12 -0.94
CA PRO A 40 -2.41 8.96 -1.97
C PRO A 40 -3.50 9.44 -2.96
N PRO A 41 -3.44 10.67 -3.49
CA PRO A 41 -4.47 11.21 -4.37
C PRO A 41 -4.79 10.31 -5.56
N GLU A 42 -3.77 9.66 -6.11
CA GLU A 42 -3.87 8.74 -7.25
C GLU A 42 -4.65 7.47 -6.91
N MET A 43 -4.73 7.14 -5.61
CA MET A 43 -5.43 5.98 -5.06
C MET A 43 -6.75 6.35 -4.38
N SER A 44 -7.29 7.54 -4.64
CA SER A 44 -8.55 8.01 -4.02
C SER A 44 -9.75 7.12 -4.37
N ASP A 45 -9.75 6.52 -5.57
CA ASP A 45 -10.77 5.60 -6.04
C ASP A 45 -10.47 4.13 -5.71
N TYR A 46 -9.37 3.83 -5.00
CA TYR A 46 -8.94 2.48 -4.62
C TYR A 46 -8.83 2.32 -3.09
N SER A 47 -8.68 1.08 -2.64
CA SER A 47 -8.57 0.71 -1.23
C SER A 47 -7.21 0.08 -0.95
N ALA A 48 -6.65 0.32 0.23
CA ALA A 48 -5.49 -0.45 0.68
C ALA A 48 -5.96 -1.86 1.06
N VAL A 49 -5.41 -2.88 0.43
CA VAL A 49 -5.88 -4.27 0.55
C VAL A 49 -4.82 -5.22 1.13
N GLY A 50 -3.55 -4.82 1.11
CA GLY A 50 -2.46 -5.65 1.61
C GLY A 50 -1.35 -4.85 2.28
N LEU A 51 -0.71 -5.43 3.29
CA LEU A 51 0.45 -4.84 3.96
C LEU A 51 1.62 -5.82 4.04
N ALA A 52 2.84 -5.30 3.90
CA ALA A 52 4.06 -6.02 4.23
C ALA A 52 5.08 -5.12 4.93
N CYS A 53 6.04 -5.74 5.60
CA CYS A 53 7.16 -5.08 6.24
C CYS A 53 8.46 -5.48 5.56
N VAL A 54 9.22 -4.51 5.07
CA VAL A 54 10.49 -4.73 4.38
C VAL A 54 11.61 -3.92 5.02
N LYS A 55 12.86 -4.27 4.71
CA LYS A 55 14.05 -3.54 5.16
C LYS A 55 14.99 -3.27 3.99
N ASP A 56 15.62 -2.09 4.00
CA ASP A 56 16.74 -1.80 3.10
C ASP A 56 18.02 -2.54 3.54
N GLU A 57 19.08 -2.42 2.74
CA GLU A 57 20.39 -3.03 3.02
C GLU A 57 21.02 -2.50 4.33
N LYS A 58 20.58 -1.34 4.82
CA LYS A 58 21.07 -0.71 6.05
C LYS A 58 20.22 -1.10 7.28
N GLY A 59 19.17 -1.89 7.08
CA GLY A 59 18.25 -2.32 8.13
C GLY A 59 17.12 -1.33 8.45
N THR A 60 16.98 -0.25 7.67
CA THR A 60 15.86 0.70 7.79
C THR A 60 14.57 0.02 7.38
N SER A 61 13.55 0.07 8.23
CA SER A 61 12.24 -0.53 7.95
C SER A 61 11.31 0.39 7.17
N TYR A 62 10.52 -0.23 6.29
CA TYR A 62 9.48 0.40 5.49
C TYR A 62 8.23 -0.48 5.47
N PHE A 63 7.08 0.13 5.27
CA PHE A 63 5.86 -0.58 4.92
C PHE A 63 5.71 -0.62 3.40
N VAL A 64 5.29 -1.76 2.88
CA VAL A 64 4.71 -1.86 1.54
C VAL A 64 3.20 -1.92 1.73
N VAL A 65 2.50 -1.00 1.09
CA VAL A 65 1.03 -0.97 1.06
C VAL A 65 0.60 -1.28 -0.36
N GLN A 66 -0.29 -2.25 -0.47
CA GLN A 66 -0.91 -2.64 -1.72
C GLN A 66 -2.29 -2.00 -1.82
N PHE A 67 -2.59 -1.39 -2.96
CA PHE A 67 -3.89 -0.84 -3.29
C PHE A 67 -4.55 -1.65 -4.41
N GLY A 68 -5.88 -1.75 -4.32
CA GLY A 68 -6.74 -2.43 -5.29
C GLY A 68 -8.21 -2.21 -4.98
N GLU A 69 -9.06 -3.03 -5.60
CA GLU A 69 -10.50 -3.10 -5.29
C GLU A 69 -10.73 -4.27 -4.32
N VAL A 70 -11.50 -4.05 -3.25
CA VAL A 70 -11.70 -5.06 -2.20
C VAL A 70 -12.43 -6.29 -2.76
N GLU A 71 -13.45 -6.05 -3.58
CA GLU A 71 -14.34 -7.08 -4.13
C GLU A 71 -13.70 -7.88 -5.27
N GLN A 72 -12.76 -7.30 -6.01
CA GLN A 72 -12.17 -7.94 -7.18
C GLN A 72 -10.89 -8.72 -6.87
N GLY A 73 -10.33 -8.57 -5.66
CA GLY A 73 -9.08 -9.20 -5.26
C GLY A 73 -7.95 -8.97 -6.28
N CYS A 74 -7.04 -9.93 -6.41
CA CYS A 74 -5.90 -9.89 -7.35
C CYS A 74 -6.26 -9.92 -8.84
N ALA A 75 -7.53 -9.78 -9.24
CA ALA A 75 -7.93 -9.79 -10.65
C ALA A 75 -7.47 -8.51 -11.39
N PHE A 76 -7.24 -7.42 -10.66
CA PHE A 76 -6.44 -6.30 -11.15
C PHE A 76 -5.01 -6.47 -10.64
N CYS A 77 -4.03 -6.35 -11.53
CA CYS A 77 -2.65 -6.11 -11.13
C CYS A 77 -2.65 -4.94 -10.13
N GLU A 78 -1.91 -5.03 -9.04
CA GLU A 78 -2.13 -4.16 -7.87
C GLU A 78 -1.12 -3.00 -7.85
N TRP A 79 -1.49 -1.88 -7.25
CA TRP A 79 -0.57 -0.75 -7.03
C TRP A 79 0.19 -0.96 -5.73
N PHE A 80 1.49 -0.69 -5.75
CA PHE A 80 2.32 -0.79 -4.57
C PHE A 80 2.91 0.56 -4.21
N TYR A 81 2.80 0.89 -2.93
CA TYR A 81 3.35 2.11 -2.36
C TYR A 81 4.32 1.76 -1.24
N LEU A 82 5.45 2.45 -1.21
CA LEU A 82 6.40 2.37 -0.10
C LEU A 82 6.11 3.49 0.89
N TYR A 83 5.94 3.14 2.16
CA TYR A 83 5.77 4.09 3.26
C TYR A 83 6.94 3.98 4.23
N ASP A 84 7.37 5.12 4.78
CA ASP A 84 8.31 5.11 5.89
C ASP A 84 7.64 4.66 7.21
N THR A 85 8.45 4.43 8.25
CA THR A 85 7.95 4.10 9.61
C THR A 85 7.38 5.31 10.34
N ASN A 86 7.05 6.40 9.66
CA ASN A 86 6.24 7.50 10.17
C ASN A 86 4.89 7.58 9.45
N GLY A 87 4.59 6.71 8.49
CA GLY A 87 3.33 6.71 7.74
C GLY A 87 3.33 7.72 6.58
N THR A 88 4.50 8.09 6.06
CA THR A 88 4.64 8.97 4.89
C THR A 88 4.84 8.11 3.64
N ALA A 89 3.98 8.28 2.62
CA ALA A 89 4.20 7.66 1.32
C ALA A 89 5.45 8.26 0.66
N LEU A 90 6.32 7.39 0.15
CA LEU A 90 7.59 7.74 -0.49
C LEU A 90 7.57 7.58 -2.01
N THR A 91 6.47 7.06 -2.55
CA THR A 91 6.30 6.73 -3.97
C THR A 91 4.91 7.15 -4.42
N HIS A 92 4.76 7.40 -5.72
CA HIS A 92 3.50 7.76 -6.35
C HIS A 92 3.25 6.91 -7.60
N SER A 93 1.98 6.78 -7.95
CA SER A 93 1.52 6.21 -9.22
C SER A 93 0.90 7.33 -10.05
N ASN A 94 1.72 8.20 -10.65
CA ASN A 94 1.23 9.33 -11.45
C ASN A 94 1.73 9.25 -12.91
N PRO A 95 0.86 8.97 -13.89
CA PRO A 95 -0.58 8.66 -13.75
C PRO A 95 -0.83 7.34 -13.01
N PRO A 96 -2.04 7.09 -12.45
CA PRO A 96 -2.35 5.84 -11.75
C PRO A 96 -2.15 4.63 -12.65
N LEU A 97 -2.57 4.73 -13.92
CA LEU A 97 -2.43 3.66 -14.90
C LEU A 97 -1.42 4.05 -15.98
N LYS A 98 -0.65 3.07 -16.43
CA LYS A 98 0.16 3.15 -17.65
C LYS A 98 -0.64 2.63 -18.82
N ASP A 99 -0.48 3.26 -19.98
CA ASP A 99 -1.01 2.75 -21.24
C ASP A 99 0.02 1.78 -21.84
N GLU A 100 -0.36 0.52 -22.00
CA GLU A 100 0.43 -0.54 -22.62
C GLU A 100 -0.29 -1.00 -23.90
N GLY A 101 -0.25 -0.14 -24.93
CA GLY A 101 -0.98 -0.37 -26.18
C GLY A 101 -2.49 -0.17 -25.97
N ASP A 102 -3.28 -1.24 -26.19
CA ASP A 102 -4.73 -1.24 -25.96
C ASP A 102 -5.10 -1.60 -24.50
N GLU A 103 -4.10 -1.96 -23.68
CA GLU A 103 -4.28 -2.36 -22.28
C GLU A 103 -3.82 -1.28 -21.31
N LYS A 104 -4.35 -1.32 -20.08
CA LYS A 104 -3.92 -0.45 -18.98
C LYS A 104 -3.38 -1.30 -17.83
N SER A 105 -2.24 -0.90 -17.28
CA SER A 105 -1.62 -1.56 -16.14
C SER A 105 -1.38 -0.57 -14.99
N PRO A 106 -1.31 -1.03 -13.73
CA PRO A 106 -0.91 -0.18 -12.61
C PRO A 106 0.45 0.45 -12.82
N ASN A 107 0.56 1.73 -12.49
CA ASN A 107 1.84 2.41 -12.53
C ASN A 107 2.63 2.18 -11.24
N ASN A 108 3.53 1.18 -11.29
CA ASN A 108 4.46 0.85 -10.21
C ASN A 108 5.90 1.30 -10.49
N ASP A 109 6.11 2.20 -11.46
CA ASP A 109 7.47 2.55 -11.92
C ASP A 109 8.29 3.23 -10.83
N GLU A 110 7.70 4.21 -10.11
CA GLU A 110 8.39 4.89 -9.00
C GLU A 110 8.63 3.93 -7.83
N TYR A 111 7.67 3.05 -7.54
CA TYR A 111 7.82 2.01 -6.54
C TYR A 111 9.00 1.08 -6.86
N ALA A 112 9.06 0.52 -8.07
CA ALA A 112 10.14 -0.35 -8.51
C ALA A 112 11.50 0.36 -8.48
N ALA A 113 11.56 1.61 -8.93
CA ALA A 113 12.78 2.42 -8.89
C ALA A 113 13.24 2.69 -7.44
N MET A 114 12.30 2.95 -6.52
CA MET A 114 12.60 3.18 -5.11
C MET A 114 13.11 1.90 -4.42
N LEU A 115 12.49 0.75 -4.69
CA LEU A 115 12.97 -0.54 -4.18
C LEU A 115 14.40 -0.82 -4.64
N ALA A 116 14.68 -0.67 -5.94
CA ALA A 116 16.00 -0.87 -6.50
C ALA A 116 17.04 0.08 -5.89
N LYS A 117 16.67 1.36 -5.69
CA LYS A 117 17.54 2.36 -5.06
C LYS A 117 17.88 2.02 -3.60
N LEU A 118 16.95 1.40 -2.88
CA LEU A 118 17.13 1.03 -1.47
C LEU A 118 17.68 -0.40 -1.30
N GLY A 119 17.85 -1.15 -2.38
CA GLY A 119 18.23 -2.57 -2.33
C GLY A 119 17.18 -3.43 -1.63
N ILE A 120 15.91 -3.04 -1.71
CA ILE A 120 14.78 -3.78 -1.15
C ILE A 120 14.27 -4.75 -2.20
N THR A 121 14.05 -6.01 -1.82
CA THR A 121 13.31 -6.97 -2.66
C THR A 121 11.82 -6.82 -2.39
N HIS A 122 11.01 -6.81 -3.45
CA HIS A 122 9.55 -6.81 -3.32
C HIS A 122 9.10 -8.03 -2.48
N PRO A 123 8.20 -7.86 -1.50
CA PRO A 123 7.74 -8.96 -0.67
C PRO A 123 6.93 -9.97 -1.50
N GLU A 124 7.25 -11.26 -1.39
CA GLU A 124 6.51 -12.33 -2.08
C GLU A 124 5.10 -12.53 -1.51
N GLU A 125 4.87 -12.12 -0.26
CA GLU A 125 3.59 -12.19 0.43
C GLU A 125 3.25 -10.85 1.06
N VAL A 126 2.07 -10.33 0.73
CA VAL A 126 1.38 -9.30 1.51
C VAL A 126 0.32 -9.98 2.38
N ASP A 127 0.15 -9.50 3.62
CA ASP A 127 -0.98 -9.94 4.43
C ASP A 127 -2.22 -9.23 3.87
N TYR A 128 -3.19 -9.98 3.35
CA TYR A 128 -4.42 -9.43 2.79
C TYR A 128 -5.45 -9.14 3.88
N ILE A 129 -6.35 -8.19 3.60
CA ILE A 129 -7.59 -8.07 4.36
C ILE A 129 -8.59 -9.11 3.86
N GLU A 130 -9.02 -10.01 4.75
CA GLU A 130 -10.14 -10.93 4.50
C GLU A 130 -11.44 -10.26 5.00
N ASP A 131 -12.53 -10.44 4.26
CA ASP A 131 -13.90 -10.01 4.61
C ASP A 131 -14.39 -10.64 5.94
#